data_AF-A0A7K2PCR5-F1
#
_entry.id   AF-A0A7K2PCR5-F1
#
_cell.length_a   1.000
_cell.length_b   1.000
_cell.length_c   1.000
_cell.angle_alpha   90.00
_cell.angle_beta   90.00
_cell.angle_gamma   90.00
#
_symmetry.space_group_name_H-M   'P 1'
#
loop_
_entity.id
_entity.type
_entity.pdbx_description
1 polymer ?
#
loop_
_entity_poly.entity_id
_entity_poly.type
_entity_poly.pdbx_seq_one_letter_code
_entity_poly.pdbx_strand_id
1 'polypeptide(L)'
;AHGSGSVVVPPGLPAGWLGAVDATLVQDSAASTAPELDQVDSVVTGCAVAVAETGTIVLDGSPDQGRRRITLVPDHHVCVVRVPGQVVSSVPEALERLDPA
;
A
#
# COMPACT_ATOMS: atom_id res chain seq x y z
N ALA A 1 9.36 -18.06 -3.05
CA ALA A 1 9.16 -16.60 -3.09
C ALA A 1 9.96 -16.07 -4.27
N HIS A 2 9.30 -15.47 -5.26
CA HIS A 2 10.01 -14.74 -6.30
C HIS A 2 10.54 -13.47 -5.64
N GLY A 3 11.86 -13.26 -5.62
CA GLY A 3 12.41 -11.99 -5.15
C GLY A 3 11.89 -10.86 -6.05
N SER A 4 11.51 -9.72 -5.47
CA SER A 4 11.08 -8.55 -6.24
C SER A 4 12.31 -7.80 -6.76
N GLY A 5 12.46 -7.68 -8.08
CA GLY A 5 13.51 -6.88 -8.71
C GLY A 5 13.13 -5.40 -8.85
N SER A 6 11.84 -5.10 -8.79
CA SER A 6 11.25 -3.77 -8.91
C SER A 6 10.06 -3.58 -7.96
N VAL A 7 9.96 -2.42 -7.33
CA VAL A 7 8.93 -2.11 -6.33
C VAL A 7 8.39 -0.71 -6.53
N VAL A 8 7.07 -0.58 -6.73
CA VAL A 8 6.40 0.73 -6.72
C VAL A 8 6.26 1.23 -5.30
N VAL A 9 6.59 2.51 -5.08
CA VAL A 9 6.47 3.17 -3.78
C VAL A 9 5.71 4.50 -3.89
N PRO A 10 4.71 4.74 -3.02
CA PRO A 10 4.03 6.02 -2.96
C PRO A 10 4.88 7.08 -2.23
N PRO A 11 4.67 8.37 -2.49
CA PRO A 11 5.55 9.44 -2.00
C PRO A 11 5.54 9.62 -0.47
N GLY A 12 4.48 9.18 0.22
CA GLY A 12 4.34 9.30 1.67
C GLY A 12 4.87 8.10 2.46
N LEU A 13 5.51 7.12 1.81
CA LEU A 13 6.02 5.94 2.50
C LEU A 13 7.21 6.31 3.41
N PRO A 14 7.26 5.82 4.68
CA PRO A 14 8.39 6.08 5.56
C PRO A 14 9.72 5.60 4.96
N ALA A 15 10.70 6.50 4.80
CA ALA A 15 11.99 6.18 4.17
C ALA A 15 12.73 5.02 4.88
N GLY A 16 12.55 4.87 6.19
CA GLY A 16 13.14 3.78 6.96
C GLY A 16 12.66 2.38 6.56
N TRP A 17 11.50 2.25 5.90
CA TRP A 17 11.02 0.96 5.38
C TRP A 17 11.77 0.52 4.13
N LEU A 18 12.31 1.47 3.37
CA LEU A 18 12.96 1.23 2.08
C LEU A 18 14.47 1.02 2.20
N GLY A 19 15.07 1.32 3.36
CA GLY A 19 16.52 1.34 3.54
C GLY A 19 17.24 -0.02 3.37
N ALA A 20 16.50 -1.12 3.45
CA ALA A 20 17.04 -2.47 3.26
C ALA A 20 16.45 -3.19 2.03
N VAL A 21 15.68 -2.49 1.20
CA VAL A 21 15.07 -3.07 0.00
C VAL A 21 16.12 -3.17 -1.09
N ASP A 22 16.50 -4.40 -1.42
CA ASP A 22 17.41 -4.73 -2.53
C ASP A 22 16.62 -4.91 -3.83
N ALA A 23 15.99 -3.83 -4.28
CA ALA A 23 15.17 -3.78 -5.50
C ALA A 23 15.16 -2.38 -6.11
N THR A 24 14.82 -2.29 -7.40
CA THR A 24 14.63 -1.00 -8.09
C THR A 24 13.36 -0.31 -7.58
N LEU A 25 13.50 0.83 -6.90
CA LEU A 25 12.36 1.62 -6.42
C LEU A 25 11.78 2.48 -7.54
N VAL A 26 10.53 2.22 -7.91
CA VAL A 26 9.75 2.97 -8.89
C VAL A 26 8.84 3.93 -8.15
N GLN A 27 9.07 5.23 -8.29
CA GLN A 27 8.21 6.23 -7.65
C GLN A 27 6.82 6.26 -8.32
N ASP A 28 5.76 6.29 -7.51
CA ASP A 28 4.42 6.54 -8.05
C ASP A 28 4.37 7.88 -8.79
N SER A 29 3.85 7.84 -10.01
CA SER A 29 3.75 8.99 -10.89
C SER A 29 2.42 8.97 -11.63
N ALA A 30 1.85 10.16 -11.83
CA ALA A 30 0.65 10.34 -12.65
C ALA A 30 0.86 9.90 -14.11
N ALA A 31 2.11 9.91 -14.60
CA ALA A 31 2.45 9.46 -15.93
C ALA A 31 2.43 7.93 -16.10
N SER A 32 2.57 7.17 -15.00
CA SER A 32 2.67 5.71 -15.08
C SER A 32 1.36 5.08 -15.60
N THR A 33 1.49 4.36 -16.69
CA THR A 33 0.40 3.67 -17.38
C THR A 33 0.13 2.30 -16.73
N ALA A 34 -1.02 1.70 -17.03
CA ALA A 34 -1.30 0.35 -16.55
C ALA A 34 -0.30 -0.69 -17.12
N PRO A 35 0.04 -0.69 -18.42
CA PRO A 35 1.04 -1.62 -18.95
C PRO A 35 2.43 -1.48 -18.32
N GLU A 36 2.86 -0.27 -17.96
CA GLU A 36 4.14 -0.08 -17.25
C GLU A 36 4.11 -0.64 -15.83
N LEU A 37 2.99 -0.47 -15.12
CA LEU A 37 2.82 -0.99 -13.76
C LEU A 37 2.67 -2.51 -13.70
N ASP A 38 2.13 -3.11 -14.76
CA ASP A 38 2.00 -4.57 -14.93
C ASP A 38 3.37 -5.25 -15.04
N GLN A 39 4.42 -4.50 -15.43
CA GLN A 39 5.79 -5.00 -15.46
C GLN A 39 6.54 -4.85 -14.13
N VAL A 40 5.92 -4.25 -13.10
CA VAL A 40 6.55 -4.09 -11.80
C VAL A 40 6.21 -5.26 -10.90
N ASP A 41 7.21 -5.82 -10.23
CA ASP A 41 7.05 -7.07 -9.47
C ASP A 41 6.18 -6.87 -8.23
N SER A 42 6.22 -5.71 -7.59
CA SER A 42 5.49 -5.48 -6.34
C SER A 42 5.17 -4.01 -6.08
N VAL A 43 4.21 -3.75 -5.19
CA VAL A 43 3.96 -2.45 -4.58
C VAL A 43 4.05 -2.55 -3.06
N VAL A 44 4.62 -1.53 -2.42
CA VAL A 44 4.60 -1.40 -0.95
C VAL A 44 3.77 -0.19 -0.56
N THR A 45 2.80 -0.38 0.32
CA THR A 45 1.97 0.70 0.87
C THR A 45 1.81 0.59 2.38
N GLY A 46 1.35 1.68 2.99
CA GLY A 46 0.59 1.61 4.25
C GLY A 46 -0.88 1.28 4.01
N CYS A 47 -1.70 1.46 5.04
CA CYS A 47 -3.16 1.46 4.97
C CYS A 47 -3.73 2.50 5.93
N ALA A 48 -5.03 2.79 5.81
CA ALA A 48 -5.73 3.62 6.78
C ALA A 48 -6.04 2.82 8.05
N VAL A 49 -6.72 1.67 7.87
CA VAL A 49 -7.15 0.77 8.95
C VAL A 49 -7.27 -0.67 8.45
N ALA A 50 -7.10 -1.63 9.35
CA ALA A 50 -7.32 -3.05 9.12
C ALA A 50 -8.34 -3.62 10.12
N VAL A 51 -9.24 -4.49 9.64
CA VAL A 51 -10.31 -5.12 10.43
C VAL A 51 -9.96 -6.57 10.70
N ALA A 52 -9.80 -6.92 11.97
CA ALA A 52 -9.42 -8.28 12.38
C ALA A 52 -10.51 -9.31 12.07
N GLU A 53 -11.78 -9.00 12.35
CA GLU A 53 -12.92 -9.91 12.15
C GLU A 53 -13.04 -10.41 10.71
N THR A 54 -12.81 -9.53 9.73
CA THR A 54 -13.03 -9.84 8.31
C THR A 54 -11.74 -10.03 7.52
N GLY A 55 -10.57 -9.80 8.14
CA GLY A 55 -9.29 -9.78 7.43
C GLY A 55 -9.22 -8.68 6.36
N THR A 56 -9.86 -7.54 6.59
CA THR A 56 -9.96 -6.44 5.62
C THR A 56 -8.88 -5.40 5.84
N ILE A 57 -8.36 -4.83 4.75
CA ILE A 57 -7.47 -3.66 4.76
C ILE A 57 -8.16 -2.54 3.97
N VAL A 58 -8.21 -1.33 4.52
CA VAL A 58 -8.79 -0.18 3.85
C VAL A 58 -7.69 0.78 3.39
N LEU A 59 -7.77 1.15 2.11
CA LEU A 59 -6.98 2.22 1.50
C LEU A 59 -7.92 3.39 1.18
N ASP A 60 -7.66 4.54 1.79
CA ASP A 60 -8.38 5.81 1.59
C ASP A 60 -7.71 6.75 0.57
N GLY A 61 -6.52 6.39 0.07
CA GLY A 61 -5.74 7.22 -0.85
C GLY A 61 -4.78 8.20 -0.15
N SER A 62 -4.53 8.01 1.15
CA SER A 62 -3.50 8.76 1.88
C SER A 62 -2.12 8.69 1.20
N PRO A 63 -1.21 9.64 1.49
CA PRO A 63 0.09 9.70 0.82
C PRO A 63 0.95 8.44 0.91
N ASP A 64 0.81 7.61 1.95
CA ASP A 64 1.51 6.33 2.11
C ASP A 64 0.86 5.16 1.36
N GLN A 65 -0.23 5.41 0.62
CA GLN A 65 -0.99 4.42 -0.15
C GLN A 65 -0.94 4.71 -1.66
N GLY A 66 -0.73 5.96 -2.03
CA GLY A 66 -0.68 6.41 -3.41
C GLY A 66 -2.03 6.27 -4.11
N ARG A 67 -2.00 6.32 -5.44
CA ARG A 67 -3.22 6.23 -6.25
C ARG A 67 -3.69 4.78 -6.41
N ARG A 68 -5.01 4.59 -6.57
CA ARG A 68 -5.63 3.25 -6.75
C ARG A 68 -4.95 2.35 -7.79
N ARG A 69 -4.36 2.94 -8.84
CA ARG A 69 -3.74 2.14 -9.91
C ARG A 69 -2.54 1.33 -9.43
N ILE A 70 -1.71 1.87 -8.53
CA ILE A 70 -0.49 1.17 -8.07
C ILE A 70 -0.81 0.01 -7.14
N THR A 71 -2.00 -0.06 -6.56
CA THR A 71 -2.47 -1.16 -5.70
C THR A 71 -3.37 -2.15 -6.43
N LEU A 72 -3.75 -1.87 -7.69
CA LEU A 72 -4.66 -2.71 -8.48
C LEU A 72 -3.95 -3.46 -9.60
N VAL A 73 -2.87 -2.89 -10.15
CA VAL A 73 -2.20 -3.43 -11.34
C VAL A 73 -1.07 -4.41 -10.99
N PRO A 74 -0.13 -4.10 -10.07
CA PRO A 74 0.90 -5.06 -9.69
C PRO A 74 0.30 -6.31 -9.02
N ASP A 75 0.81 -7.48 -9.37
CA ASP A 75 0.30 -8.78 -8.89
C ASP A 75 0.64 -9.07 -7.42
N HIS A 76 1.58 -8.32 -6.83
CA HIS A 76 2.01 -8.51 -5.45
C HIS A 76 1.95 -7.20 -4.66
N HIS A 77 1.07 -7.15 -3.68
CA HIS A 77 0.89 -6.01 -2.79
C HIS A 77 1.38 -6.34 -1.38
N VAL A 78 2.45 -5.66 -0.96
CA VAL A 78 2.93 -5.67 0.42
C VAL A 78 2.32 -4.48 1.15
N CYS A 79 1.28 -4.75 1.95
CA CYS A 79 0.64 -3.74 2.77
C CYS A 79 1.17 -3.80 4.22
N VAL A 80 1.78 -2.71 4.68
CA VAL A 80 2.29 -2.59 6.05
C VAL A 80 1.20 -2.03 6.97
N VAL A 81 0.78 -2.84 7.95
CA VAL A 81 -0.22 -2.46 8.96
C VAL A 81 0.48 -2.18 10.29
N ARG A 82 0.39 -0.94 10.81
CA ARG A 82 1.07 -0.55 12.06
C ARG A 82 0.21 -0.90 13.27
N VAL A 83 0.78 -1.71 14.17
CA VAL A 83 0.14 -2.09 15.45
C VAL A 83 0.67 -1.25 16.62
N PRO A 84 -0.15 -1.03 17.67
CA PRO A 84 -1.57 -1.42 17.79
C PRO A 84 -2.53 -0.44 17.10
N GLY A 85 -2.04 0.69 16.58
CA GLY A 85 -2.87 1.82 16.19
C GLY A 85 -3.82 1.59 15.00
N GLN A 86 -3.56 0.65 14.09
CA GLN A 86 -4.33 0.51 12.85
C GLN A 86 -5.19 -0.76 12.76
N VAL A 87 -5.15 -1.63 13.77
CA VAL A 87 -5.98 -2.83 13.78
C VAL A 87 -7.18 -2.61 14.70
N VAL A 88 -8.38 -2.77 14.14
CA VAL A 88 -9.65 -2.72 14.88
C VAL A 88 -10.31 -4.08 14.88
N SER A 89 -11.27 -4.28 15.79
CA SER A 89 -11.96 -5.56 15.91
C SER A 89 -12.93 -5.77 14.76
N SER A 90 -13.69 -4.73 14.39
CA SER A 90 -14.88 -4.85 13.54
C SER A 90 -14.97 -3.75 12.46
N VAL A 91 -15.84 -3.96 11.48
CA VAL A 91 -16.08 -2.97 10.39
C VAL A 91 -16.65 -1.64 10.92
N PRO A 92 -17.62 -1.61 11.86
CA PRO A 92 -18.09 -0.35 12.44
C PRO A 92 -16.96 0.50 13.06
N GLU A 93 -16.05 -0.12 13.82
CA GLU A 93 -14.87 0.56 14.37
C GLU A 93 -13.93 1.10 13.29
N ALA A 94 -13.81 0.43 12.15
CA ALA A 94 -13.03 0.93 11.02
C ALA A 94 -13.67 2.16 10.40
N LEU A 95 -14.99 2.15 10.20
CA LEU A 95 -15.72 3.27 9.61
C LEU A 95 -15.60 4.55 10.44
N GLU A 96 -15.55 4.45 11.77
CA GLU A 96 -15.32 5.60 12.66
C GLU A 96 -13.96 6.28 12.47
N ARG A 97 -12.99 5.58 11.86
CA ARG A 97 -11.63 6.07 11.64
C ARG A 97 -11.38 6.61 10.24
N LEU A 98 -12.34 6.44 9.33
CA LEU A 98 -12.21 6.86 7.94
C LEU A 98 -12.89 8.21 7.75
N ASP A 99 -12.19 9.13 7.08
CA ASP A 99 -12.79 10.40 6.65
C ASP A 99 -13.46 10.20 5.28
N PRO A 100 -14.79 10.39 5.17
CA PRO A 100 -15.48 10.29 3.89
C PRO A 100 -15.36 11.55 3.02
N ALA A 101 -14.77 12.64 3.54
CA ALA A 101 -14.73 13.95 2.89
C ALA A 101 -13.62 14.12 1.85
#